data_AF-A0A385BNU5-F1
#
_entry.id   AF-A0A385BNU5-F1
#
_cell.length_a   1.000
_cell.length_b   1.000
_cell.length_c   1.000
_cell.angle_alpha   90.00
_cell.angle_beta   90.00
_cell.angle_gamma   90.00
#
_symmetry.space_group_name_H-M   'P 1'
#
loop_
_entity.id
_entity.type
_entity.pdbx_description
1 polymer ?
#
loop_
_entity_poly.entity_id
_entity_poly.type
_entity_poly.pdbx_seq_one_letter_code
_entity_poly.pdbx_strand_id
1 'polypeptide(L)'
;MKKILFITCLCLFVTLCLNAQTTPFDNLNANPLTNKAITWTSSNYGSGFGHRIINSDPGGQTLLNFQGRHDSTTWSDIMTLTSNGNVGIGTSNTNFKAHIVSTISAQALKVENINGGYANVDVSSNRSSGNIGGFRFFTNGDTYATTELNTIVNGDFYIGTGTGSNVPSTRLTVTSSGKVGIGTSNPSANFEVYQYDGLAHTRIYTNQHNGIAKLEIAGGVAGFVNGEYGYSGWSIYHSYNQTNKDLYFRHGQTGEPNVIFTDNGNVGIGTSPDSKLTVKGNIHTNEVKVDLLNAVAPDYVFYKDYDLKSLKAVEDYIANHGHLPNIPSAKDMETEGIMLKEMNLKLLEKIEELTLYAIEQEKETTTLKEELQNQKLINENLENRLQKIESLLNSKK
;
A
#
# COMPACT_ATOMS: atom_id res chain seq x y z
N MET A 1 -37.92 -128.67 -28.06
CA MET A 1 -38.33 -129.13 -26.71
C MET A 1 -37.79 -128.14 -25.68
N LYS A 2 -38.67 -127.55 -24.84
CA LYS A 2 -38.47 -126.94 -23.48
C LYS A 2 -37.28 -125.94 -23.32
N LYS A 3 -37.33 -124.74 -22.73
CA LYS A 3 -38.20 -123.95 -21.82
C LYS A 3 -37.52 -122.54 -21.73
N ILE A 4 -38.24 -121.40 -21.76
CA ILE A 4 -38.49 -120.44 -20.63
C ILE A 4 -37.18 -119.82 -20.05
N LEU A 5 -36.90 -118.51 -19.88
CA LEU A 5 -37.65 -117.30 -19.49
C LEU A 5 -36.77 -116.02 -19.73
N PHE A 6 -37.42 -114.87 -19.97
CA PHE A 6 -37.07 -113.45 -19.67
C PHE A 6 -35.60 -113.00 -19.48
N ILE A 7 -35.23 -111.88 -20.13
CA ILE A 7 -35.26 -110.52 -19.53
C ILE A 7 -35.00 -109.49 -20.65
N THR A 8 -35.87 -108.48 -20.69
CA THR A 8 -35.85 -107.26 -21.48
C THR A 8 -34.60 -106.39 -21.26
N CYS A 9 -33.98 -105.89 -22.33
CA CYS A 9 -33.16 -104.68 -22.27
C CYS A 9 -33.50 -103.77 -23.46
N LEU A 10 -34.23 -102.70 -23.13
CA LEU A 10 -34.67 -101.61 -23.98
C LEU A 10 -33.47 -100.66 -24.18
N CYS A 11 -32.78 -100.74 -25.32
CA CYS A 11 -31.77 -99.74 -25.70
C CYS A 11 -32.48 -98.46 -26.16
N LEU A 12 -32.89 -97.64 -25.19
CA LEU A 12 -33.26 -96.25 -25.42
C LEU A 12 -31.97 -95.43 -25.54
N PHE A 13 -31.75 -94.81 -26.71
CA PHE A 13 -30.77 -93.75 -26.89
C PHE A 13 -31.13 -92.61 -25.92
N VAL A 14 -30.44 -92.54 -24.78
CA VAL A 14 -30.48 -91.36 -23.90
C VAL A 14 -29.40 -90.42 -24.38
N THR A 15 -29.84 -89.38 -25.07
CA THR A 15 -29.07 -88.16 -25.31
C THR A 15 -28.67 -87.60 -23.94
N LEU A 16 -27.40 -87.76 -23.56
CA LEU A 16 -26.80 -87.03 -22.44
C LEU A 16 -26.65 -85.56 -22.87
N CYS A 17 -27.75 -84.81 -22.81
CA CYS A 17 -27.67 -83.37 -22.63
C CYS A 17 -27.17 -83.15 -21.20
N LEU A 18 -25.85 -83.03 -21.02
CA LEU A 18 -25.34 -82.22 -19.91
C LEU A 18 -25.82 -80.79 -20.19
N ASN A 19 -27.03 -80.50 -19.74
CA ASN A 19 -27.41 -79.13 -19.46
C ASN A 19 -26.43 -78.67 -18.38
N ALA A 20 -25.39 -77.94 -18.79
CA ALA A 20 -24.74 -77.01 -17.89
C ALA A 20 -25.88 -76.13 -17.37
N GLN A 21 -26.31 -76.39 -16.14
CA GLN A 21 -27.29 -75.56 -15.48
C GLN A 21 -26.56 -74.25 -15.17
N THR A 22 -26.52 -73.34 -16.14
CA THR A 22 -26.31 -71.93 -15.85
C THR A 22 -27.57 -71.49 -15.13
N THR A 23 -27.63 -71.63 -13.80
CA THR A 23 -28.59 -70.85 -13.03
C THR A 23 -28.20 -69.38 -13.26
N PRO A 24 -29.05 -68.56 -13.90
CA PRO A 24 -28.84 -67.13 -13.87
C PRO A 24 -28.85 -66.74 -12.39
N PHE A 25 -27.73 -66.22 -11.92
CA PHE A 25 -27.57 -65.84 -10.52
C PHE A 25 -28.23 -64.47 -10.32
N ASP A 26 -29.54 -64.38 -10.61
CA ASP A 26 -30.24 -63.09 -10.62
C ASP A 26 -30.36 -62.51 -9.22
N ASN A 27 -30.46 -63.37 -8.19
CA ASN A 27 -30.56 -62.96 -6.79
C ASN A 27 -29.79 -63.91 -5.86
N LEU A 28 -28.90 -63.37 -5.02
CA LEU A 28 -28.38 -64.06 -3.84
C LEU A 28 -29.40 -63.88 -2.70
N ASN A 29 -30.43 -64.73 -2.64
CA ASN A 29 -31.46 -64.65 -1.60
C ASN A 29 -30.89 -65.06 -0.23
N ALA A 30 -30.84 -64.11 0.71
CA ALA A 30 -30.50 -64.35 2.10
C ALA A 30 -31.75 -64.63 2.93
N ASN A 31 -31.68 -65.58 3.88
CA ASN A 31 -32.72 -65.68 4.91
C ASN A 31 -32.69 -64.42 5.79
N PRO A 32 -33.86 -63.91 6.22
CA PRO A 32 -33.93 -62.88 7.25
C PRO A 32 -33.04 -63.26 8.44
N LEU A 33 -32.32 -62.29 9.02
CA LEU A 33 -31.52 -62.44 10.24
C LEU A 33 -30.17 -63.18 10.11
N THR A 34 -29.69 -63.52 8.91
CA THR A 34 -28.34 -64.07 8.72
C THR A 34 -27.40 -63.05 8.08
N ASN A 35 -26.34 -62.64 8.79
CA ASN A 35 -25.26 -61.79 8.26
C ASN A 35 -24.50 -62.56 7.15
N LYS A 36 -25.03 -62.56 5.93
CA LYS A 36 -24.36 -63.21 4.79
C LYS A 36 -23.31 -62.27 4.21
N ALA A 37 -22.11 -62.82 4.02
CA ALA A 37 -20.96 -62.12 3.48
C ALA A 37 -20.52 -62.78 2.18
N ILE A 38 -20.17 -61.97 1.18
CA ILE A 38 -19.32 -62.43 0.08
C ILE A 38 -17.89 -62.13 0.51
N THR A 39 -17.06 -63.16 0.65
CA THR A 39 -15.71 -63.04 1.22
C THR A 39 -14.65 -63.52 0.24
N TRP A 40 -13.61 -62.72 0.05
CA TRP A 40 -12.42 -63.03 -0.72
C TRP A 40 -11.20 -62.99 0.20
N THR A 41 -10.60 -64.15 0.46
CA THR A 41 -9.35 -64.28 1.22
C THR A 41 -8.17 -64.40 0.26
N SER A 42 -7.18 -63.51 0.36
CA SER A 42 -6.05 -63.46 -0.56
C SER A 42 -4.85 -64.30 -0.12
N SER A 43 -4.70 -64.57 1.18
CA SER A 43 -3.67 -65.50 1.68
C SER A 43 -4.01 -66.06 3.07
N ASN A 44 -3.35 -67.17 3.41
CA ASN A 44 -3.31 -67.73 4.77
C ASN A 44 -2.03 -67.32 5.53
N TYR A 45 -1.20 -66.43 4.97
CA TYR A 45 0.03 -65.96 5.62
C TYR A 45 -0.33 -64.88 6.66
N GLY A 46 0.15 -65.00 7.91
CA GLY A 46 -0.13 -64.04 8.99
C GLY A 46 -1.56 -64.09 9.55
N SER A 47 -2.00 -63.04 10.24
CA SER A 47 -3.30 -62.99 10.94
C SER A 47 -4.52 -62.84 10.03
N GLY A 48 -4.33 -62.76 8.70
CA GLY A 48 -5.39 -62.78 7.69
C GLY A 48 -5.36 -61.56 6.76
N PHE A 49 -5.44 -61.82 5.45
CA PHE A 49 -5.59 -60.82 4.41
C PHE A 49 -6.87 -61.08 3.60
N GLY A 50 -7.60 -60.02 3.27
CA GLY A 50 -8.76 -60.16 2.39
C GLY A 50 -9.75 -59.01 2.47
N HIS A 51 -10.78 -59.14 1.64
CA HIS A 51 -11.91 -58.23 1.56
C HIS A 51 -13.22 -59.00 1.67
N ARG A 52 -14.27 -58.35 2.20
CA ARG A 52 -15.62 -58.89 2.15
C ARG A 52 -16.67 -57.81 2.01
N ILE A 53 -17.80 -58.16 1.43
CA ILE A 53 -19.01 -57.35 1.40
C ILE A 53 -20.03 -58.00 2.31
N ILE A 54 -20.55 -57.22 3.27
CA ILE A 54 -21.58 -57.69 4.20
C ILE A 54 -22.78 -56.75 4.16
N ASN A 55 -23.97 -57.34 4.24
CA ASN A 55 -25.20 -56.61 4.51
C ASN A 55 -25.60 -56.90 5.96
N SER A 56 -25.90 -55.85 6.73
CA SER A 56 -26.35 -55.96 8.11
C SER A 56 -27.42 -54.91 8.41
N ASP A 57 -28.39 -55.26 9.24
CA ASP A 57 -29.40 -54.33 9.75
C ASP A 57 -29.28 -54.26 11.29
N PRO A 58 -28.42 -53.38 11.83
CA PRO A 58 -28.26 -53.20 13.28
C PRO A 58 -29.46 -52.53 13.96
N GLY A 59 -30.53 -52.22 13.22
CA GLY A 59 -31.65 -51.41 13.68
C GLY A 59 -31.45 -49.92 13.36
N GLY A 60 -32.48 -49.30 12.76
CA GLY A 60 -32.49 -47.88 12.40
C GLY A 60 -32.02 -47.59 10.96
N GLN A 61 -31.06 -48.37 10.42
CA GLN A 61 -30.70 -48.34 9.00
C GLN A 61 -30.01 -49.63 8.58
N THR A 62 -30.29 -50.12 7.38
CA THR A 62 -29.50 -51.18 6.74
C THR A 62 -28.16 -50.62 6.27
N LEU A 63 -27.09 -51.41 6.44
CA LEU A 63 -25.72 -51.11 6.03
C LEU A 63 -25.25 -52.12 4.99
N LEU A 64 -24.57 -51.63 3.97
CA LEU A 64 -23.74 -52.42 3.06
C LEU A 64 -22.28 -52.00 3.28
N ASN A 65 -21.51 -52.86 3.94
CA ASN A 65 -20.13 -52.58 4.31
C ASN A 65 -19.15 -53.33 3.42
N PHE A 66 -18.17 -52.58 2.91
CA PHE A 66 -16.95 -53.11 2.33
C PHE A 66 -15.91 -53.14 3.43
N GLN A 67 -15.55 -54.36 3.83
CA GLN A 67 -14.58 -54.58 4.89
C GLN A 67 -13.28 -55.12 4.33
N GLY A 68 -12.19 -54.77 5.00
CA GLY A 68 -10.89 -55.34 4.73
C GLY A 68 -10.13 -55.61 6.00
N ARG A 69 -9.09 -56.42 5.86
CA ARG A 69 -8.12 -56.71 6.90
C ARG A 69 -6.75 -56.90 6.26
N HIS A 70 -5.73 -56.39 6.92
CA HIS A 70 -4.35 -56.49 6.50
C HIS A 70 -3.56 -57.01 7.70
N ASP A 71 -3.03 -58.23 7.57
CA ASP A 71 -2.32 -58.92 8.65
C ASP A 71 -3.07 -58.92 10.00
N SER A 72 -4.39 -59.04 9.97
CA SER A 72 -5.25 -58.94 11.17
C SER A 72 -6.40 -59.94 11.09
N THR A 73 -6.79 -60.50 12.24
CA THR A 73 -7.97 -61.36 12.34
C THR A 73 -9.27 -60.55 12.31
N THR A 74 -9.20 -59.26 12.65
CA THR A 74 -10.33 -58.35 12.73
C THR A 74 -10.61 -57.71 11.37
N TRP A 75 -11.87 -57.76 10.96
CA TRP A 75 -12.37 -57.04 9.79
C TRP A 75 -12.72 -55.61 10.17
N SER A 76 -12.21 -54.64 9.42
CA SER A 76 -12.49 -53.22 9.62
C SER A 76 -13.33 -52.69 8.46
N ASP A 77 -14.28 -51.80 8.76
CA ASP A 77 -15.03 -51.08 7.74
C ASP A 77 -14.10 -50.13 6.97
N ILE A 78 -13.97 -50.35 5.66
CA ILE A 78 -13.26 -49.44 4.75
C ILE A 78 -14.26 -48.45 4.16
N MET A 79 -15.42 -48.94 3.73
CA MET A 79 -16.50 -48.13 3.18
C MET A 79 -17.85 -48.67 3.67
N THR A 80 -18.71 -47.77 4.11
CA THR A 80 -20.07 -48.08 4.57
C THR A 80 -21.08 -47.32 3.72
N LEU A 81 -22.00 -48.05 3.10
CA LEU A 81 -23.17 -47.49 2.43
C LEU A 81 -24.39 -47.70 3.32
N THR A 82 -25.14 -46.65 3.60
CA THR A 82 -26.36 -46.73 4.40
C THR A 82 -27.60 -46.74 3.52
N SER A 83 -28.68 -47.36 3.99
CA SER A 83 -30.01 -47.29 3.35
C SER A 83 -30.58 -45.87 3.26
N ASN A 84 -30.06 -44.92 4.04
CA ASN A 84 -30.37 -43.49 3.93
C ASN A 84 -29.58 -42.77 2.82
N GLY A 85 -28.76 -43.51 2.06
CA GLY A 85 -27.95 -43.00 0.95
C GLY A 85 -26.75 -42.17 1.40
N ASN A 86 -26.17 -42.47 2.57
CA ASN A 86 -24.92 -41.87 3.03
C ASN A 86 -23.76 -42.84 2.77
N VAL A 87 -22.58 -42.27 2.53
CA VAL A 87 -21.33 -42.99 2.27
C VAL A 87 -20.31 -42.61 3.34
N GLY A 88 -19.83 -43.59 4.08
CA GLY A 88 -18.71 -43.47 5.01
C GLY A 88 -17.46 -44.10 4.41
N ILE A 89 -16.32 -43.44 4.48
CA ILE A 89 -15.00 -44.01 4.14
C ILE A 89 -14.14 -43.92 5.39
N GLY A 90 -13.70 -45.06 5.91
CA GLY A 90 -13.00 -45.17 7.20
C GLY A 90 -13.89 -44.96 8.43
N THR A 91 -15.22 -44.87 8.26
CA THR A 91 -16.20 -44.72 9.36
C THR A 91 -17.55 -45.32 8.98
N SER A 92 -18.24 -45.90 9.95
CA SER A 92 -19.64 -46.34 9.85
C SER A 92 -20.64 -45.33 10.44
N ASN A 93 -20.15 -44.29 11.14
CA ASN A 93 -20.97 -43.22 11.70
C ASN A 93 -21.05 -42.05 10.70
N THR A 94 -22.04 -42.10 9.79
CA THR A 94 -22.17 -41.14 8.69
C THR A 94 -23.32 -40.14 8.95
N ASN A 95 -22.97 -38.95 9.43
CA ASN A 95 -23.93 -37.84 9.56
C ASN A 95 -24.09 -37.01 8.27
N PHE A 96 -23.27 -37.29 7.25
CA PHE A 96 -23.23 -36.56 5.98
C PHE A 96 -23.36 -37.53 4.80
N LYS A 97 -23.74 -36.99 3.63
CA LYS A 97 -23.85 -37.78 2.38
C LYS A 97 -22.53 -38.46 1.99
N ALA A 98 -21.41 -37.78 2.22
CA ALA A 98 -20.07 -38.36 2.19
C ALA A 98 -19.33 -37.97 3.47
N HIS A 99 -18.88 -38.94 4.25
CA HIS A 99 -18.11 -38.74 5.49
C HIS A 99 -16.81 -39.54 5.40
N ILE A 100 -15.68 -38.84 5.29
CA ILE A 100 -14.37 -39.46 5.17
C ILE A 100 -13.59 -39.22 6.45
N VAL A 101 -13.18 -40.30 7.12
CA VAL A 101 -12.39 -40.27 8.34
C VAL A 101 -11.07 -40.98 8.08
N SER A 102 -9.97 -40.27 8.28
CA SER A 102 -8.62 -40.83 8.23
C SER A 102 -8.15 -41.13 9.65
N THR A 103 -7.44 -42.25 9.83
CA THR A 103 -6.70 -42.56 11.06
C THR A 103 -5.20 -42.36 10.83
N ILE A 104 -4.46 -42.00 11.88
CA ILE A 104 -2.98 -41.85 11.93
C ILE A 104 -2.33 -41.20 10.68
N SER A 105 -2.11 -39.88 10.75
CA SER A 105 -1.24 -39.07 9.87
C SER A 105 -1.45 -39.16 8.35
N ALA A 106 -2.45 -39.90 7.87
CA ALA A 106 -2.78 -40.01 6.45
C ALA A 106 -3.76 -38.91 6.00
N GLN A 107 -3.62 -38.45 4.76
CA GLN A 107 -4.55 -37.50 4.14
C GLN A 107 -5.93 -38.15 3.95
N ALA A 108 -6.99 -37.53 4.45
CA ALA A 108 -8.35 -38.04 4.29
C ALA A 108 -8.84 -37.96 2.84
N LEU A 109 -8.49 -36.90 2.11
CA LEU A 109 -8.85 -36.71 0.72
C LEU A 109 -7.64 -36.15 -0.04
N LYS A 110 -7.25 -36.83 -1.11
CA LYS A 110 -6.25 -36.36 -2.08
C LYS A 110 -6.92 -36.29 -3.45
N VAL A 111 -6.87 -35.13 -4.08
CA VAL A 111 -7.37 -34.90 -5.44
C VAL A 111 -6.16 -34.54 -6.29
N GLU A 112 -5.73 -35.44 -7.17
CA GLU A 112 -4.52 -35.26 -7.96
C GLU A 112 -4.71 -35.60 -9.43
N ASN A 113 -3.98 -34.89 -10.28
CA ASN A 113 -3.81 -35.20 -11.70
C ASN A 113 -2.31 -35.37 -11.95
N ILE A 114 -1.92 -36.55 -12.45
CA ILE A 114 -0.50 -36.90 -12.65
C ILE A 114 0.01 -36.63 -14.07
N ASN A 115 -0.83 -36.10 -14.96
CA ASN A 115 -0.56 -35.99 -16.40
C ASN A 115 -0.84 -34.57 -16.96
N GLY A 116 -0.76 -33.53 -16.12
CA GLY A 116 -0.74 -32.13 -16.55
C GLY A 116 -2.11 -31.45 -16.75
N GLY A 117 -3.20 -32.05 -16.30
CA GLY A 117 -4.53 -31.42 -16.25
C GLY A 117 -4.88 -30.82 -14.89
N TYR A 118 -6.06 -30.23 -14.76
CA TYR A 118 -6.57 -29.76 -13.47
C TYR A 118 -7.05 -30.91 -12.59
N ALA A 119 -6.81 -30.78 -11.28
CA ALA A 119 -7.34 -31.65 -10.24
C ALA A 119 -8.27 -30.80 -9.36
N ASN A 120 -9.50 -30.59 -9.82
CA ASN A 120 -10.43 -29.65 -9.20
C ASN A 120 -11.43 -30.35 -8.26
N VAL A 121 -11.89 -29.61 -7.25
CA VAL A 121 -13.08 -29.94 -6.46
C VAL A 121 -14.12 -28.87 -6.75
N ASP A 122 -15.15 -29.22 -7.51
CA ASP A 122 -16.23 -28.30 -7.84
C ASP A 122 -17.28 -28.27 -6.72
N VAL A 123 -17.56 -27.08 -6.20
CA VAL A 123 -18.62 -26.84 -5.21
C VAL A 123 -19.65 -25.91 -5.82
N SER A 124 -20.87 -26.41 -6.01
CA SER A 124 -21.96 -25.67 -6.64
C SER A 124 -23.26 -25.77 -5.84
N SER A 125 -24.13 -24.78 -6.01
CA SER A 125 -25.44 -24.73 -5.36
C SER A 125 -26.45 -24.02 -6.26
N ASN A 126 -27.67 -24.53 -6.33
CA ASN A 126 -28.79 -23.89 -7.05
C ASN A 126 -29.45 -22.76 -6.24
N ARG A 127 -28.82 -22.33 -5.15
CA ARG A 127 -29.34 -21.32 -4.24
C ARG A 127 -29.17 -19.93 -4.87
N SER A 128 -30.25 -19.16 -4.90
CA SER A 128 -30.31 -17.84 -5.55
C SER A 128 -29.77 -16.67 -4.71
N SER A 129 -29.48 -16.89 -3.41
CA SER A 129 -28.97 -15.85 -2.49
C SER A 129 -28.17 -16.45 -1.32
N GLY A 130 -27.17 -15.75 -0.77
CA GLY A 130 -26.28 -16.24 0.29
C GLY A 130 -25.03 -17.00 -0.19
N ASN A 131 -24.38 -17.74 0.71
CA ASN A 131 -23.16 -18.51 0.38
C ASN A 131 -23.50 -19.63 -0.62
N ILE A 132 -22.88 -19.61 -1.80
CA ILE A 132 -23.11 -20.60 -2.87
C ILE A 132 -22.32 -21.88 -2.57
N GLY A 133 -21.13 -21.73 -1.98
CA GLY A 133 -20.26 -22.83 -1.61
C GLY A 133 -18.99 -22.30 -0.98
N GLY A 134 -18.32 -23.15 -0.20
CA GLY A 134 -17.06 -22.78 0.41
C GLY A 134 -16.41 -23.90 1.20
N PHE A 135 -15.15 -23.68 1.51
CA PHE A 135 -14.36 -24.55 2.38
C PHE A 135 -14.42 -24.00 3.79
N ARG A 136 -14.85 -24.86 4.72
CA ARG A 136 -14.96 -24.53 6.14
C ARG A 136 -13.95 -25.34 6.92
N PHE A 137 -13.24 -24.66 7.81
CA PHE A 137 -12.30 -25.28 8.73
C PHE A 137 -12.87 -25.18 10.15
N PHE A 138 -13.02 -26.31 10.82
CA PHE A 138 -13.59 -26.41 12.17
C PHE A 138 -12.55 -26.94 13.15
N THR A 139 -12.63 -26.49 14.41
CA THR A 139 -12.03 -27.20 15.54
C THR A 139 -13.08 -28.09 16.21
N ASN A 140 -12.64 -29.22 16.76
CA ASN A 140 -13.54 -30.25 17.28
C ASN A 140 -14.38 -29.69 18.45
N GLY A 141 -15.72 -29.78 18.33
CA GLY A 141 -16.67 -29.24 19.32
C GLY A 141 -17.31 -27.90 18.95
N ASP A 142 -16.85 -27.24 17.88
CA ASP A 142 -17.42 -25.95 17.47
C ASP A 142 -18.66 -26.11 16.59
N THR A 143 -19.66 -25.25 16.82
CA THR A 143 -20.87 -25.17 15.97
C THR A 143 -20.62 -24.37 14.69
N TYR A 144 -19.62 -23.48 14.69
CA TYR A 144 -19.26 -22.62 13.57
C TYR A 144 -17.80 -22.85 13.15
N ALA A 145 -17.50 -22.60 11.88
CA ALA A 145 -16.15 -22.70 11.36
C ALA A 145 -15.25 -21.60 11.96
N THR A 146 -13.99 -21.91 12.23
CA THR A 146 -13.00 -20.92 12.68
C THR A 146 -12.44 -20.10 11.53
N THR A 147 -12.40 -20.70 10.33
CA THR A 147 -12.05 -20.04 9.08
C THR A 147 -12.98 -20.52 7.97
N GLU A 148 -13.44 -19.58 7.15
CA GLU A 148 -14.23 -19.88 5.95
C GLU A 148 -13.66 -19.21 4.72
N LEU A 149 -13.59 -19.98 3.63
CA LEU A 149 -13.26 -19.53 2.30
C LEU A 149 -14.51 -19.71 1.43
N ASN A 150 -15.21 -18.62 1.16
CA ASN A 150 -16.53 -18.66 0.51
C ASN A 150 -16.54 -17.85 -0.78
N THR A 151 -17.35 -18.32 -1.73
CA THR A 151 -17.89 -17.47 -2.80
C THR A 151 -19.35 -17.16 -2.47
N ILE A 152 -19.70 -15.88 -2.40
CA ILE A 152 -21.06 -15.41 -2.11
C ILE A 152 -21.74 -15.04 -3.44
N VAL A 153 -23.07 -15.07 -3.46
CA VAL A 153 -23.89 -14.45 -4.51
C VAL A 153 -23.31 -13.10 -4.95
N ASN A 154 -23.21 -12.95 -6.28
CA ASN A 154 -22.55 -11.89 -7.05
C ASN A 154 -21.10 -12.18 -7.50
N GLY A 155 -20.50 -13.31 -7.14
CA GLY A 155 -19.17 -13.70 -7.65
C GLY A 155 -18.01 -13.13 -6.83
N ASP A 156 -18.32 -12.65 -5.63
CA ASP A 156 -17.35 -12.12 -4.68
C ASP A 156 -16.71 -13.27 -3.87
N PHE A 157 -15.41 -13.15 -3.62
CA PHE A 157 -14.62 -14.06 -2.80
C PHE A 157 -14.35 -13.46 -1.43
N TYR A 158 -14.56 -14.22 -0.36
CA TYR A 158 -14.33 -13.77 1.01
C TYR A 158 -13.56 -14.78 1.84
N ILE A 159 -12.71 -14.25 2.72
CA ILE A 159 -12.10 -14.98 3.83
C ILE A 159 -12.68 -14.43 5.13
N GLY A 160 -13.33 -15.29 5.89
CA GLY A 160 -13.85 -14.98 7.22
C GLY A 160 -13.05 -15.70 8.31
N THR A 161 -12.84 -15.04 9.45
CA THR A 161 -12.30 -15.69 10.66
C THR A 161 -13.17 -15.43 11.89
N GLY A 162 -13.26 -16.43 12.76
CA GLY A 162 -14.05 -16.41 13.99
C GLY A 162 -13.42 -17.22 15.12
N THR A 163 -13.82 -16.94 16.35
CA THR A 163 -13.37 -17.67 17.55
C THR A 163 -14.51 -18.56 18.07
N GLY A 164 -14.45 -19.86 17.79
CA GLY A 164 -15.17 -21.01 18.42
C GLY A 164 -16.71 -21.03 18.44
N SER A 165 -17.36 -19.88 18.62
CA SER A 165 -18.80 -19.77 18.89
C SER A 165 -19.50 -18.72 18.02
N ASN A 166 -18.77 -17.99 17.18
CA ASN A 166 -19.30 -16.90 16.37
C ASN A 166 -19.25 -17.24 14.87
N VAL A 167 -20.25 -16.77 14.12
CA VAL A 167 -20.18 -16.74 12.65
C VAL A 167 -18.93 -15.95 12.23
N PRO A 168 -18.07 -16.49 11.35
CA PRO A 168 -16.86 -15.80 10.89
C PRO A 168 -17.16 -14.39 10.39
N SER A 169 -16.39 -13.41 10.86
CA SER A 169 -16.46 -12.05 10.32
C SER A 169 -15.54 -11.95 9.11
N THR A 170 -15.98 -11.24 8.07
CA THR A 170 -15.17 -10.99 6.88
C THR A 170 -13.88 -10.26 7.25
N ARG A 171 -12.75 -10.84 6.83
CA ARG A 171 -11.40 -10.27 6.99
C ARG A 171 -10.80 -9.85 5.68
N LEU A 172 -11.06 -10.58 4.60
CA LEU A 172 -10.64 -10.23 3.25
C LEU A 172 -11.80 -10.42 2.29
N THR A 173 -11.92 -9.49 1.36
CA THR A 173 -12.92 -9.46 0.30
C THR A 173 -12.23 -9.23 -1.02
N VAL A 174 -12.60 -9.98 -2.05
CA VAL A 174 -12.36 -9.65 -3.46
C VAL A 174 -13.72 -9.63 -4.12
N THR A 175 -14.21 -8.45 -4.48
CA THR A 175 -15.49 -8.33 -5.18
C THR A 175 -15.36 -8.86 -6.61
N SER A 176 -16.47 -9.26 -7.20
CA SER A 176 -16.60 -9.60 -8.63
C SER A 176 -16.15 -8.47 -9.57
N SER A 177 -16.19 -7.23 -9.10
CA SER A 177 -15.64 -6.06 -9.81
C SER A 177 -14.11 -5.90 -9.69
N GLY A 178 -13.44 -6.78 -8.94
CA GLY A 178 -11.99 -6.78 -8.75
C GLY A 178 -11.48 -5.94 -7.58
N LYS A 179 -12.36 -5.25 -6.84
CA LYS A 179 -11.96 -4.49 -5.64
C LYS A 179 -11.57 -5.40 -4.49
N VAL A 180 -10.48 -5.07 -3.80
CA VAL A 180 -9.95 -5.84 -2.68
C VAL A 180 -10.11 -5.06 -1.37
N GLY A 181 -10.78 -5.66 -0.39
CA GLY A 181 -10.98 -5.11 0.95
C GLY A 181 -10.32 -5.98 2.02
N ILE A 182 -9.58 -5.38 2.95
CA ILE A 182 -9.12 -6.03 4.19
C ILE A 182 -9.84 -5.37 5.36
N GLY A 183 -10.60 -6.15 6.12
CA GLY A 183 -11.44 -5.72 7.24
C GLY A 183 -12.74 -4.97 6.84
N THR A 184 -13.03 -4.88 5.54
CA THR A 184 -14.32 -4.43 4.99
C THR A 184 -14.88 -5.43 3.99
N SER A 185 -16.20 -5.62 3.99
CA SER A 185 -16.92 -6.44 3.00
C SER A 185 -17.35 -5.67 1.75
N ASN A 186 -17.30 -4.34 1.80
CA ASN A 186 -17.78 -3.45 0.74
C ASN A 186 -16.72 -2.38 0.43
N PRO A 187 -15.57 -2.76 -0.15
CA PRO A 187 -14.52 -1.80 -0.45
C PRO A 187 -15.01 -0.71 -1.42
N SER A 188 -14.84 0.54 -1.02
CA SER A 188 -15.17 1.72 -1.84
C SER A 188 -14.14 1.93 -2.95
N ALA A 189 -12.87 1.67 -2.66
CA ALA A 189 -11.72 1.78 -3.56
C ALA A 189 -11.25 0.43 -4.12
N ASN A 190 -10.34 0.44 -5.10
CA ASN A 190 -9.73 -0.78 -5.64
C ASN A 190 -8.95 -1.58 -4.60
N PHE A 191 -8.28 -0.91 -3.65
CA PHE A 191 -7.71 -1.55 -2.47
C PHE A 191 -8.00 -0.72 -1.22
N GLU A 192 -8.75 -1.30 -0.30
CA GLU A 192 -9.12 -0.66 0.97
C GLU A 192 -8.71 -1.54 2.14
N VAL A 193 -7.86 -1.01 3.03
CA VAL A 193 -7.56 -1.62 4.33
C VAL A 193 -8.31 -0.83 5.38
N TYR A 194 -9.37 -1.43 5.91
CA TYR A 194 -10.28 -0.83 6.86
C TYR A 194 -10.41 -1.74 8.08
N GLN A 195 -9.83 -1.34 9.20
CA GLN A 195 -10.14 -1.91 10.50
C GLN A 195 -10.68 -0.78 11.36
N TYR A 196 -11.97 -0.82 11.69
CA TYR A 196 -12.58 0.19 12.54
C TYR A 196 -12.09 0.02 13.99
N ASP A 197 -10.96 0.62 14.32
CA ASP A 197 -10.54 0.92 15.70
C ASP A 197 -10.99 2.33 16.15
N GLY A 198 -11.61 3.08 15.23
CA GLY A 198 -12.11 4.44 15.43
C GLY A 198 -11.13 5.56 15.05
N LEU A 199 -9.87 5.27 14.70
CA LEU A 199 -8.83 6.30 14.54
C LEU A 199 -8.00 6.21 13.26
N ALA A 200 -7.69 5.03 12.72
CA ALA A 200 -6.76 4.92 11.58
C ALA A 200 -7.32 4.07 10.43
N HIS A 201 -7.07 4.51 9.19
CA HIS A 201 -7.27 3.67 8.01
C HIS A 201 -6.26 4.02 6.91
N THR A 202 -6.01 3.06 6.01
CA THR A 202 -5.18 3.25 4.81
C THR A 202 -5.98 2.87 3.59
N ARG A 203 -6.12 3.80 2.65
CA ARG A 203 -6.80 3.57 1.37
C ARG A 203 -5.84 3.81 0.22
N ILE A 204 -5.94 2.95 -0.79
CA ILE A 204 -5.29 3.15 -2.08
C ILE A 204 -6.38 3.28 -3.14
N TYR A 205 -6.63 4.50 -3.59
CA TYR A 205 -7.52 4.74 -4.72
C TYR A 205 -6.74 4.55 -6.02
N THR A 206 -7.29 3.74 -6.91
CA THR A 206 -7.05 3.83 -8.35
C THR A 206 -8.44 3.82 -8.98
N ASN A 207 -8.72 4.69 -9.96
CA ASN A 207 -9.98 4.81 -10.75
C ASN A 207 -11.21 5.56 -10.18
N GLN A 208 -11.39 5.76 -8.86
CA GLN A 208 -12.63 6.39 -8.35
C GLN A 208 -12.65 7.93 -8.47
N HIS A 209 -11.50 8.56 -8.71
CA HIS A 209 -11.34 10.01 -8.93
C HIS A 209 -10.77 10.31 -10.33
N ASN A 210 -11.47 9.91 -11.39
CA ASN A 210 -11.16 10.28 -12.79
C ASN A 210 -9.68 10.09 -13.22
N GLY A 211 -9.00 9.06 -12.72
CA GLY A 211 -7.59 8.75 -13.06
C GLY A 211 -6.54 9.13 -12.01
N ILE A 212 -6.93 9.77 -10.90
CA ILE A 212 -6.01 10.02 -9.78
C ILE A 212 -5.75 8.74 -8.98
N ALA A 213 -4.48 8.51 -8.68
CA ALA A 213 -4.00 7.52 -7.73
C ALA A 213 -3.62 8.26 -6.46
N LYS A 214 -4.24 7.88 -5.34
CA LYS A 214 -4.10 8.56 -4.06
C LYS A 214 -3.82 7.54 -2.97
N LEU A 215 -2.75 7.78 -2.23
CA LEU A 215 -2.50 7.16 -0.93
C LEU A 215 -3.01 8.13 0.15
N GLU A 216 -3.99 7.68 0.92
CA GLU A 216 -4.55 8.44 2.03
C GLU A 216 -4.22 7.74 3.35
N ILE A 217 -3.57 8.47 4.24
CA ILE A 217 -3.27 8.08 5.62
C ILE A 217 -4.04 9.05 6.51
N ALA A 218 -5.20 8.62 6.99
CA ALA A 218 -6.10 9.45 7.77
C ALA A 218 -6.15 9.05 9.25
N GLY A 219 -6.14 10.07 10.10
CA GLY A 219 -6.37 10.01 11.54
C GLY A 219 -7.72 10.63 11.89
N GLY A 220 -8.76 9.81 12.06
CA GLY A 220 -10.09 10.24 12.50
C GLY A 220 -11.00 10.88 11.43
N VAL A 221 -12.30 10.90 11.74
CA VAL A 221 -13.36 11.58 10.96
C VAL A 221 -13.39 13.04 11.40
N ALA A 222 -12.97 13.95 10.52
CA ALA A 222 -13.00 15.40 10.72
C ALA A 222 -14.42 16.02 10.66
N GLY A 223 -15.44 15.22 10.36
CA GLY A 223 -16.85 15.63 10.35
C GLY A 223 -17.56 15.24 9.05
N PHE A 224 -18.89 15.25 9.05
CA PHE A 224 -19.70 14.99 7.85
C PHE A 224 -20.01 16.33 7.18
N VAL A 225 -19.53 16.54 5.95
CA VAL A 225 -19.83 17.77 5.20
C VAL A 225 -20.41 17.36 3.85
N ASN A 226 -21.59 17.88 3.50
CA ASN A 226 -22.26 17.64 2.20
C ASN A 226 -22.47 16.16 1.81
N GLY A 227 -22.66 15.26 2.76
CA GLY A 227 -22.86 13.84 2.45
C GLY A 227 -21.57 13.01 2.36
N GLU A 228 -20.39 13.64 2.53
CA GLU A 228 -19.09 12.98 2.54
C GLU A 228 -18.45 13.04 3.93
N TYR A 229 -17.83 11.93 4.35
CA TYR A 229 -17.00 11.90 5.55
C TYR A 229 -15.72 12.70 5.28
N GLY A 230 -15.57 13.81 5.98
CA GLY A 230 -14.32 14.55 6.10
C GLY A 230 -13.33 13.73 6.91
N TYR A 231 -12.12 13.56 6.39
CA TYR A 231 -11.02 12.89 7.08
C TYR A 231 -9.90 13.89 7.37
N SER A 232 -9.43 13.94 8.62
CA SER A 232 -8.22 14.68 8.99
C SER A 232 -7.03 13.75 8.76
N GLY A 233 -6.13 14.10 7.86
CA GLY A 233 -5.05 13.20 7.50
C GLY A 233 -4.09 13.75 6.48
N TRP A 234 -3.06 12.94 6.20
CA TRP A 234 -2.13 13.18 5.12
C TRP A 234 -2.58 12.44 3.87
N SER A 235 -2.48 13.11 2.74
CA SER A 235 -2.67 12.50 1.44
C SER A 235 -1.51 12.82 0.52
N ILE A 236 -1.13 11.80 -0.25
CA ILE A 236 -0.16 11.87 -1.34
C ILE A 236 -0.90 11.44 -2.60
N TYR A 237 -0.98 12.34 -3.58
CA TYR A 237 -1.72 12.11 -4.81
C TYR A 237 -1.10 12.86 -5.97
N HIS A 238 -1.37 12.40 -7.19
CA HIS A 238 -0.96 13.09 -8.41
C HIS A 238 -2.09 13.91 -9.03
N SER A 239 -1.76 14.81 -9.95
CA SER A 239 -2.74 15.70 -10.59
C SER A 239 -3.78 14.98 -11.41
N TYR A 240 -4.95 15.60 -11.46
CA TYR A 240 -6.11 15.15 -12.21
C TYR A 240 -5.85 15.12 -13.73
N ASN A 241 -5.07 16.07 -14.24
CA ASN A 241 -4.89 16.25 -15.67
C ASN A 241 -3.85 15.27 -16.20
N GLN A 242 -4.23 14.44 -17.18
CA GLN A 242 -3.36 13.45 -17.82
C GLN A 242 -2.07 14.04 -18.42
N THR A 243 -2.01 15.36 -18.61
CA THR A 243 -0.85 16.08 -19.12
C THR A 243 0.09 16.56 -18.01
N ASN A 244 -0.42 16.82 -16.81
CA ASN A 244 0.37 17.36 -15.70
C ASN A 244 0.54 16.27 -14.64
N LYS A 245 1.79 15.87 -14.36
CA LYS A 245 2.13 14.79 -13.42
C LYS A 245 2.61 15.30 -12.08
N ASP A 246 2.14 16.47 -11.65
CA ASP A 246 2.43 17.00 -10.32
C ASP A 246 2.11 15.99 -9.23
N LEU A 247 2.95 15.95 -8.19
CA LEU A 247 2.77 15.18 -6.96
C LEU A 247 2.50 16.14 -5.80
N TYR A 248 1.41 15.90 -5.10
CA TYR A 248 0.92 16.74 -4.02
C TYR A 248 1.04 16.04 -2.67
N PHE A 249 1.52 16.79 -1.68
CA PHE A 249 1.44 16.44 -0.26
C PHE A 249 0.47 17.39 0.40
N ARG A 250 -0.55 16.83 1.05
CA ARG A 250 -1.65 17.61 1.60
C ARG A 250 -2.05 17.10 2.97
N HIS A 251 -2.23 18.03 3.89
CA HIS A 251 -2.87 17.84 5.17
C HIS A 251 -4.32 18.36 5.13
N GLY A 252 -5.30 17.50 5.46
CA GLY A 252 -6.73 17.82 5.45
C GLY A 252 -7.41 17.75 4.08
N GLN A 253 -8.69 18.09 4.00
CA GLN A 253 -9.50 17.88 2.78
C GLN A 253 -9.64 19.09 1.84
N THR A 254 -9.65 20.32 2.35
CA THR A 254 -9.89 21.55 1.56
C THR A 254 -8.73 22.55 1.67
N GLY A 255 -8.55 23.40 0.64
CA GLY A 255 -7.41 24.32 0.50
C GLY A 255 -6.28 23.84 -0.42
N GLU A 256 -5.23 24.66 -0.51
CA GLU A 256 -4.01 24.37 -1.29
C GLU A 256 -3.19 23.23 -0.68
N PRO A 257 -2.49 22.40 -1.49
CA PRO A 257 -1.52 21.44 -0.98
C PRO A 257 -0.41 22.12 -0.16
N ASN A 258 0.13 21.41 0.83
CA ASN A 258 1.24 21.92 1.65
C ASN A 258 2.54 21.93 0.86
N VAL A 259 2.79 20.86 0.08
CA VAL A 259 3.94 20.76 -0.82
C VAL A 259 3.46 20.27 -2.18
N ILE A 260 3.98 20.91 -3.22
CA ILE A 260 3.72 20.58 -4.62
C ILE A 260 5.06 20.28 -5.28
N PHE A 261 5.21 19.08 -5.83
CA PHE A 261 6.28 18.73 -6.75
C PHE A 261 5.70 18.77 -8.14
N THR A 262 6.09 19.75 -8.93
CA THR A 262 5.55 19.89 -10.27
C THR A 262 6.24 18.98 -11.29
N ASP A 263 5.56 18.66 -12.38
CA ASP A 263 6.10 17.81 -13.45
C ASP A 263 7.38 18.36 -14.11
N ASN A 264 7.56 19.68 -14.11
CA ASN A 264 8.76 20.38 -14.57
C ASN A 264 9.90 20.43 -13.53
N GLY A 265 9.69 19.79 -12.37
CA GLY A 265 10.66 19.66 -11.29
C GLY A 265 10.77 20.87 -10.37
N ASN A 266 9.78 21.77 -10.35
CA ASN A 266 9.72 22.85 -9.37
C ASN A 266 9.02 22.39 -8.09
N VAL A 267 9.41 22.96 -6.94
CA VAL A 267 8.85 22.65 -5.63
C VAL A 267 8.17 23.88 -5.04
N GLY A 268 6.88 23.77 -4.73
CA GLY A 268 6.12 24.78 -4.01
C GLY A 268 5.86 24.37 -2.57
N ILE A 269 6.13 25.25 -1.61
CA ILE A 269 5.79 25.05 -0.19
C ILE A 269 4.78 26.13 0.22
N GLY A 270 3.55 25.72 0.51
CA GLY A 270 2.44 26.61 0.84
C GLY A 270 1.94 27.47 -0.32
N THR A 271 2.38 27.20 -1.55
CA THR A 271 2.00 27.92 -2.78
C THR A 271 2.30 27.09 -4.02
N SER A 272 1.68 27.44 -5.15
CA SER A 272 2.11 26.97 -6.47
C SER A 272 3.46 27.58 -6.83
N PRO A 273 4.43 26.80 -7.34
CA PRO A 273 5.76 27.32 -7.63
C PRO A 273 5.85 28.00 -9.00
N ASP A 274 6.50 29.16 -9.02
CA ASP A 274 6.91 29.92 -10.21
C ASP A 274 8.41 29.77 -10.52
N SER A 275 9.17 29.20 -9.60
CA SER A 275 10.61 28.97 -9.65
C SER A 275 10.94 27.57 -9.16
N LYS A 276 12.22 27.15 -9.26
CA LYS A 276 12.65 25.81 -8.80
C LYS A 276 12.25 25.51 -7.36
N LEU A 277 12.29 26.53 -6.50
CA LEU A 277 11.75 26.48 -5.14
C LEU A 277 11.01 27.80 -4.87
N THR A 278 9.71 27.72 -4.60
CA THR A 278 8.89 28.86 -4.17
C THR A 278 8.29 28.55 -2.81
N VAL A 279 8.54 29.43 -1.83
CA VAL A 279 8.07 29.25 -0.45
C VAL A 279 7.22 30.44 -0.05
N LYS A 280 5.96 30.19 0.33
CA LYS A 280 5.10 31.21 0.94
C LYS A 280 5.23 31.17 2.46
N GLY A 281 6.26 31.83 2.99
CA GLY A 281 6.56 31.87 4.42
C GLY A 281 8.05 32.08 4.68
N ASN A 282 8.47 31.84 5.93
CA ASN A 282 9.86 32.03 6.34
C ASN A 282 10.70 30.76 6.10
N ILE A 283 11.92 30.95 5.60
CA ILE A 283 12.94 29.90 5.53
C ILE A 283 13.93 30.13 6.66
N HIS A 284 13.99 29.21 7.62
CA HIS A 284 15.02 29.21 8.67
C HIS A 284 16.15 28.26 8.26
N THR A 285 17.33 28.81 7.99
CA THR A 285 18.52 28.07 7.57
C THR A 285 19.76 28.63 8.28
N ASN A 286 20.81 27.82 8.42
CA ASN A 286 22.08 28.28 8.98
C ASN A 286 22.87 29.15 7.99
N GLU A 287 22.85 28.80 6.70
CA GLU A 287 23.60 29.49 5.65
C GLU A 287 22.94 29.31 4.28
N VAL A 288 23.16 30.28 3.37
CA VAL A 288 22.77 30.20 1.96
C VAL A 288 23.99 30.55 1.11
N LYS A 289 24.45 29.59 0.30
CA LYS A 289 25.46 29.84 -0.73
C LYS A 289 24.75 30.26 -2.02
N VAL A 290 25.08 31.46 -2.52
CA VAL A 290 24.57 31.98 -3.79
C VAL A 290 25.71 31.99 -4.81
N ASP A 291 25.60 31.16 -5.84
CA ASP A 291 26.61 31.15 -6.90
C ASP A 291 26.51 32.42 -7.77
N LEU A 292 27.65 33.07 -7.98
CA LEU A 292 27.78 34.32 -8.72
C LEU A 292 28.12 34.11 -10.20
N LEU A 293 27.81 32.94 -10.77
CA LEU A 293 28.07 32.66 -12.18
C LEU A 293 27.44 33.79 -13.04
N ASN A 294 28.28 34.42 -13.87
CA ASN A 294 27.96 35.57 -14.73
C ASN A 294 27.61 36.89 -14.01
N ALA A 295 27.71 36.96 -12.68
CA ALA A 295 27.64 38.24 -11.96
C ALA A 295 29.05 38.84 -11.85
N VAL A 296 29.16 40.13 -12.15
CA VAL A 296 30.40 40.89 -11.98
C VAL A 296 30.40 41.46 -10.56
N ALA A 297 31.44 41.13 -9.79
CA ALA A 297 31.66 41.79 -8.50
C ALA A 297 31.91 43.29 -8.74
N PRO A 298 31.43 44.18 -7.86
CA PRO A 298 31.46 45.62 -8.10
C PRO A 298 32.84 46.28 -8.04
N ASP A 299 33.93 45.50 -7.98
CA ASP A 299 35.32 45.96 -8.04
C ASP A 299 35.63 46.95 -9.18
N TYR A 300 34.77 47.00 -10.21
CA TYR A 300 34.83 48.01 -11.26
C TYR A 300 34.73 49.45 -10.74
N VAL A 301 34.16 49.66 -9.54
CA VAL A 301 34.11 50.97 -8.87
C VAL A 301 35.52 51.55 -8.67
N PHE A 302 36.54 50.70 -8.56
CA PHE A 302 37.94 51.10 -8.40
C PHE A 302 38.67 51.35 -9.72
N TYR A 303 38.03 51.18 -10.88
CA TYR A 303 38.67 51.41 -12.17
C TYR A 303 38.80 52.92 -12.45
N LYS A 304 39.84 53.30 -13.19
CA LYS A 304 40.18 54.72 -13.44
C LYS A 304 39.10 55.48 -14.22
N ASP A 305 38.30 54.76 -14.99
CA ASP A 305 37.23 55.25 -15.83
C ASP A 305 35.84 55.11 -15.18
N TYR A 306 35.77 54.69 -13.91
CA TYR A 306 34.51 54.69 -13.17
C TYR A 306 34.02 56.12 -12.93
N ASP A 307 32.79 56.41 -13.39
CA ASP A 307 32.14 57.71 -13.19
C ASP A 307 31.56 57.82 -11.77
N LEU A 308 32.45 58.03 -10.80
CA LEU A 308 32.05 58.27 -9.42
C LEU A 308 31.31 59.62 -9.33
N LYS A 309 30.00 59.56 -9.12
CA LYS A 309 29.16 60.75 -8.96
C LYS A 309 29.71 61.65 -7.85
N SER A 310 29.56 62.97 -7.95
CA SER A 310 29.88 63.84 -6.82
C SER A 310 28.86 63.65 -5.69
N LEU A 311 29.27 63.86 -4.43
CA LEU A 311 28.35 63.82 -3.29
C LEU A 311 27.17 64.80 -3.47
N LYS A 312 27.40 65.93 -4.14
CA LYS A 312 26.33 66.88 -4.48
C LYS A 312 25.31 66.29 -5.46
N ALA A 313 25.77 65.59 -6.50
CA ALA A 313 24.88 64.92 -7.44
C ALA A 313 24.10 63.77 -6.78
N VAL A 314 24.73 63.06 -5.83
CA VAL A 314 24.05 62.02 -5.03
C VAL A 314 23.00 62.62 -4.11
N GLU A 315 23.32 63.72 -3.41
CA GLU A 315 22.35 64.47 -2.59
C GLU A 315 21.14 64.91 -3.41
N ASP A 316 21.38 65.53 -4.57
CA ASP A 316 20.31 65.98 -5.47
C ASP A 316 19.48 64.80 -5.98
N TYR A 317 20.10 63.65 -6.26
CA TYR A 317 19.36 62.44 -6.65
C TYR A 317 18.45 61.95 -5.52
N ILE A 318 18.95 61.86 -4.29
CA ILE A 318 18.17 61.43 -3.12
C ILE A 318 17.02 62.42 -2.87
N ALA A 319 17.26 63.72 -2.98
CA ALA A 319 16.21 64.73 -2.80
C ALA A 319 15.06 64.57 -3.79
N ASN A 320 15.36 64.15 -5.03
CA ASN A 320 14.37 63.98 -6.09
C ASN A 320 13.70 62.58 -6.10
N HIS A 321 14.41 61.53 -5.68
CA HIS A 321 13.94 60.13 -5.82
C HIS A 321 13.68 59.40 -4.50
N GLY A 322 14.21 59.91 -3.38
CA GLY A 322 14.02 59.33 -2.04
C GLY A 322 14.82 58.05 -1.75
N HIS A 323 15.76 57.67 -2.63
CA HIS A 323 16.63 56.50 -2.47
C HIS A 323 17.98 56.72 -3.16
N LEU A 324 18.95 55.85 -2.88
CA LEU A 324 20.29 55.92 -3.47
C LEU A 324 20.28 55.54 -4.95
N PRO A 325 21.16 56.12 -5.79
CA PRO A 325 21.34 55.67 -7.17
C PRO A 325 21.61 54.16 -7.26
N ASN A 326 21.05 53.50 -8.28
CA ASN A 326 21.15 52.05 -8.55
C ASN A 326 20.48 51.12 -7.51
N ILE A 327 19.95 51.65 -6.40
CA ILE A 327 19.15 50.89 -5.44
C ILE A 327 17.67 51.03 -5.82
N PRO A 328 16.88 49.94 -5.89
CA PRO A 328 15.46 50.05 -6.19
C PRO A 328 14.72 50.86 -5.12
N SER A 329 13.60 51.48 -5.48
CA SER A 329 12.79 52.20 -4.50
C SER A 329 12.06 51.23 -3.57
N ALA A 330 11.68 51.69 -2.38
CA ALA A 330 10.92 50.86 -1.44
C ALA A 330 9.60 50.32 -2.05
N LYS A 331 8.98 51.10 -2.94
CA LYS A 331 7.76 50.71 -3.65
C LYS A 331 8.02 49.55 -4.62
N ASP A 332 9.10 49.63 -5.39
CA ASP A 332 9.47 48.57 -6.35
C ASP A 332 9.82 47.28 -5.61
N MET A 333 10.55 47.40 -4.48
CA MET A 333 10.88 46.28 -3.61
C MET A 333 9.64 45.58 -3.02
N GLU A 334 8.60 46.32 -2.68
CA GLU A 334 7.35 45.76 -2.14
C GLU A 334 6.54 45.02 -3.21
N THR A 335 6.54 45.52 -4.45
CA THR A 335 5.75 44.93 -5.55
C THR A 335 6.46 43.78 -6.26
N GLU A 336 7.76 43.90 -6.49
CA GLU A 336 8.55 42.95 -7.29
C GLU A 336 9.38 41.99 -6.44
N GLY A 337 9.55 42.30 -5.15
CA GLY A 337 10.50 41.62 -4.29
C GLY A 337 11.94 42.01 -4.59
N ILE A 338 12.90 41.30 -3.97
CA ILE A 338 14.32 41.55 -4.19
C ILE A 338 15.07 40.22 -4.25
N MET A 339 15.91 40.07 -5.28
CA MET A 339 16.82 38.93 -5.39
C MET A 339 18.00 39.11 -4.45
N LEU A 340 18.23 38.14 -3.55
CA LEU A 340 19.31 38.18 -2.55
C LEU A 340 20.69 38.47 -3.17
N LYS A 341 20.99 37.85 -4.31
CA LYS A 341 22.23 38.08 -5.07
C LYS A 341 22.39 39.54 -5.47
N GLU A 342 21.35 40.09 -6.09
CA GLU A 342 21.37 41.44 -6.65
C GLU A 342 21.51 42.48 -5.55
N MET A 343 20.77 42.32 -4.45
CA MET A 343 20.87 43.25 -3.31
C MET A 343 22.26 43.24 -2.70
N ASN A 344 22.85 42.06 -2.47
CA ASN A 344 24.18 41.98 -1.88
C ASN A 344 25.25 42.61 -2.80
N LEU A 345 25.15 42.47 -4.12
CA LEU A 345 26.07 43.12 -5.06
C LEU A 345 25.89 44.63 -5.10
N LYS A 346 24.63 45.12 -5.13
CA LYS A 346 24.32 46.55 -5.07
C LYS A 346 24.80 47.19 -3.76
N LEU A 347 24.62 46.50 -2.63
CA LEU A 347 25.13 46.96 -1.34
C LEU A 347 26.65 47.02 -1.32
N LEU A 348 27.33 46.02 -1.89
CA LEU A 348 28.78 46.02 -2.01
C LEU A 348 29.27 47.18 -2.89
N GLU A 349 28.63 47.45 -4.03
CA GLU A 349 28.93 48.64 -4.87
C GLU A 349 28.85 49.93 -4.05
N LYS A 350 27.79 50.12 -3.26
CA LYS A 350 27.64 51.33 -2.45
C LYS A 350 28.65 51.43 -1.31
N ILE A 351 29.08 50.30 -0.74
CA ILE A 351 30.15 50.27 0.27
C ILE A 351 31.49 50.68 -0.37
N GLU A 352 31.77 50.23 -1.59
CA GLU A 352 32.99 50.59 -2.31
C GLU A 352 33.00 52.07 -2.73
N GLU A 353 31.88 52.61 -3.21
CA GLU A 353 31.73 54.05 -3.48
C GLU A 353 31.91 54.89 -2.20
N LEU A 354 31.29 54.48 -1.09
CA LEU A 354 31.48 55.12 0.22
C LEU A 354 32.95 55.11 0.65
N THR A 355 33.66 54.02 0.35
CA THR A 355 35.09 53.90 0.64
C THR A 355 35.91 54.90 -0.18
N LEU A 356 35.57 55.11 -1.47
CA LEU A 356 36.22 56.14 -2.29
C LEU A 356 35.96 57.56 -1.78
N TYR A 357 34.73 57.88 -1.39
CA TYR A 357 34.42 59.18 -0.79
C TYR A 357 35.17 59.39 0.53
N ALA A 358 35.28 58.36 1.37
CA ALA A 358 36.02 58.45 2.63
C ALA A 358 37.51 58.71 2.41
N ILE A 359 38.13 58.03 1.43
CA ILE A 359 39.53 58.27 1.04
C ILE A 359 39.72 59.71 0.55
N GLU A 360 38.81 60.21 -0.28
CA GLU A 360 38.91 61.58 -0.80
C GLU A 360 38.72 62.63 0.31
N GLN A 361 37.77 62.39 1.21
CA GLN A 361 37.54 63.24 2.37
C GLN A 361 38.75 63.26 3.33
N GLU A 362 39.44 62.12 3.50
CA GLU A 362 40.67 62.04 4.31
C GLU A 362 41.81 62.88 3.69
N LYS A 363 41.96 62.84 2.36
CA LYS A 363 42.94 63.67 1.66
C LYS A 363 42.63 65.16 1.83
N GLU A 364 41.39 65.58 1.59
CA GLU A 364 40.98 66.98 1.75
C GLU A 364 41.21 67.45 3.20
N THR A 365 40.83 66.63 4.18
CA THR A 365 41.07 66.92 5.60
C THR A 365 42.57 67.07 5.91
N THR A 366 43.41 66.25 5.29
CA THR A 366 44.87 66.33 5.46
C THR A 366 45.43 67.61 4.86
N THR A 367 45.02 67.96 3.64
CA THR A 367 45.41 69.22 2.99
C THR A 367 44.96 70.44 3.80
N LEU A 368 43.70 70.46 4.26
CA LEU A 368 43.19 71.55 5.11
C LEU A 368 43.97 71.67 6.43
N LYS A 369 44.40 70.55 7.03
CA LYS A 369 45.25 70.58 8.23
C LYS A 369 46.63 71.16 7.94
N GLU A 370 47.25 70.81 6.83
CA GLU A 370 48.55 71.35 6.40
C GLU A 370 48.45 72.85 6.10
N GLU A 371 47.41 73.28 5.38
CA GLU A 371 47.13 74.69 5.12
C GLU A 371 46.91 75.48 6.41
N LEU A 372 46.14 74.92 7.36
CA LEU A 372 45.91 75.52 8.67
C LEU A 372 47.20 75.65 9.48
N GLN A 373 48.08 74.65 9.43
CA GLN A 373 49.40 74.72 10.08
C GLN A 373 50.27 75.82 9.45
N ASN A 374 50.30 75.92 8.12
CA ASN A 374 51.02 76.97 7.42
C ASN A 374 50.48 78.36 7.75
N GLN A 375 49.15 78.52 7.82
CA GLN A 375 48.52 79.78 8.17
C GLN A 375 48.84 80.20 9.62
N LYS A 376 48.87 79.24 10.56
CA LYS A 376 49.31 79.49 11.94
C LYS A 376 50.75 80.00 11.99
N LEU A 377 51.66 79.37 11.24
CA LEU A 377 53.06 79.79 11.16
C LEU A 377 53.20 81.21 10.59
N ILE A 378 52.42 81.55 9.57
CA ILE A 378 52.40 82.91 9.00
C ILE A 378 51.89 83.92 10.03
N ASN A 379 50.81 83.60 10.76
CA ASN A 379 50.25 84.49 11.79
C ASN A 379 51.26 84.71 12.93
N GLU A 380 51.92 83.66 13.42
CA GLU A 380 52.98 83.77 14.43
C GLU A 380 54.13 84.66 13.94
N ASN A 381 54.54 84.54 12.67
CA ASN A 381 55.57 85.42 12.09
C ASN A 381 55.10 86.87 12.02
N LEU A 382 53.86 87.13 11.59
CA LEU A 382 53.29 88.47 11.55
C LEU A 382 53.19 89.10 12.94
N GLU A 383 52.76 88.35 13.95
CA GLU A 383 52.71 88.80 15.35
C GLU A 383 54.11 89.17 15.86
N ASN A 384 55.12 88.33 15.59
CA ASN A 384 56.51 88.63 15.94
C ASN A 384 57.02 89.91 15.25
N ARG A 385 56.67 90.12 13.97
CA ARG A 385 57.01 91.34 13.24
C ARG A 385 56.31 92.57 13.82
N LEU A 386 55.03 92.45 14.21
CA LEU A 386 54.28 93.52 14.86
C LEU A 386 54.90 93.91 16.19
N GLN A 387 55.21 92.94 17.06
CA GLN A 387 55.91 93.20 18.34
C GLN A 387 57.26 93.91 18.13
N LYS A 388 58.01 93.53 17.08
CA LYS A 388 59.28 94.18 16.74
C LYS A 388 59.09 95.62 16.27
N ILE A 389 58.00 95.92 15.55
CA ILE A 389 57.66 97.29 15.15
C ILE A 389 57.19 98.12 16.34
N GLU A 390 56.34 97.57 17.20
CA GLU A 390 55.83 98.23 18.41
C GLU A 390 56.97 98.58 19.38
N SER A 391 57.93 97.68 19.58
CA SER A 391 59.13 97.96 20.39
C SER A 391 59.99 99.08 19.79
N LEU A 392 60.17 99.12 18.47
CA LEU A 392 60.91 100.20 17.78
C LEU A 392 60.19 101.56 17.82
N LEU A 393 58.85 101.57 17.85
CA LEU A 393 58.04 102.78 18.01
C LEU A 393 58.12 103.32 19.45
N ASN A 394 58.05 102.42 20.44
CA ASN A 394 58.14 102.78 21.86
C ASN A 394 59.55 103.26 22.26
N SER A 395 60.61 102.83 21.57
CA SER A 395 61.98 103.32 21.81
C SER A 395 62.29 104.69 21.18
N LYS A 396 61.35 105.29 20.45
CA LYS A 396 61.47 106.61 19.80
C LYS A 396 60.69 107.73 20.50
N LYS A 397 60.01 107.42 21.60
CA LYS A 397 59.55 108.40 22.60
C LYS A 397 60.59 108.46 23.72
#